data_AF-A0A1C5IIP9-F1
#
_entry.id   AF-A0A1C5IIP9-F1
#
_cell.length_a   1.000
_cell.length_b   1.000
_cell.length_c   1.000
_cell.angle_alpha   90.00
_cell.angle_beta   90.00
_cell.angle_gamma   90.00
#
_symmetry.space_group_name_H-M   'P 1'
#
loop_
_entity.id
_entity.type
_entity.pdbx_description
1 polymer ?
#
loop_
_entity_poly.entity_id
_entity_poly.type
_entity_poly.pdbx_seq_one_letter_code
_entity_poly.pdbx_strand_id
1 'polypeptide(L)'
;MFELADAVLCGDGPVHSLVELSLVGEHRRGHGSLYAALARGRVDVERLRRSLAALPLPRGADGRLVLAVDITCWLRPDAHTSAERILCHTYGRGKDQHVTIPGWPYSFVTALEPGRSSWTAPLDAQRLAPGDDAATVTAGQLRHLVQRLITAGQWRTGDPDILVVADAGYDTPRLAYLLRDLPVQVLGRMRSDRVLRRAAPPRRPGTNGRPPRHGGEFIFGDPASWGAPEVTTVTDTRLYGTATARSWNRLHPRLTHRNAWIDQTGDLPLIEGTVIRLEVNHLPSGAIPKPVWLWWSETDATPADVDRLWQAFLRRFDIEHTFRLLKQTLGWTCPKIRTPQAADRWTWLILAVYAQLRLARGLTGDLRRPWEKPTPPERLSPARVRRGFRHLRPKTACLASAPKPSRPGPGRPPGRPNKQPAQRHDVHISPNARKKPKTSSSPRPRRTG
;
A
#
# COMPACT_ATOMS: atom_id res chain seq x y z
N MET A 1 -20.31 -16.59 -4.64
CA MET A 1 -18.94 -16.07 -4.71
C MET A 1 -18.44 -16.05 -6.14
N PHE A 2 -18.34 -17.18 -6.85
CA PHE A 2 -17.87 -17.19 -8.25
C PHE A 2 -18.70 -16.31 -9.19
N GLU A 3 -20.02 -16.42 -9.21
CA GLU A 3 -20.86 -15.52 -10.04
C GLU A 3 -20.80 -14.05 -9.61
N LEU A 4 -20.41 -13.76 -8.37
CA LEU A 4 -20.19 -12.38 -7.94
C LEU A 4 -18.87 -11.86 -8.52
N ALA A 5 -17.82 -12.69 -8.56
CA ALA A 5 -16.58 -12.34 -9.25
C ALA A 5 -16.81 -12.16 -10.77
N ASP A 6 -17.54 -13.08 -11.40
CA ASP A 6 -17.91 -12.99 -12.82
C ASP A 6 -18.71 -11.71 -13.10
N ALA A 7 -19.67 -11.36 -12.26
CA ALA A 7 -20.44 -10.12 -12.41
C ALA A 7 -19.56 -8.86 -12.30
N VAL A 8 -18.60 -8.84 -11.38
CA VAL A 8 -17.64 -7.73 -11.28
C VAL A 8 -16.77 -7.67 -12.53
N LEU A 9 -16.29 -8.81 -13.04
CA LEU A 9 -15.45 -8.90 -14.23
C LEU A 9 -16.19 -8.47 -15.51
N CYS A 10 -17.45 -8.85 -15.65
CA CYS A 10 -18.21 -8.73 -16.89
C CYS A 10 -19.17 -7.52 -16.92
N GLY A 11 -19.30 -6.75 -15.84
CA GLY A 11 -20.16 -5.56 -15.82
C GLY A 11 -19.73 -4.48 -16.82
N ASP A 12 -20.69 -3.87 -17.52
CA ASP A 12 -20.44 -2.91 -18.63
C ASP A 12 -19.82 -1.58 -18.17
N GLY A 13 -20.08 -1.20 -16.92
CA GLY A 13 -19.61 0.02 -16.31
C GLY A 13 -18.97 -0.20 -14.95
N PRO A 14 -18.52 0.89 -14.30
CA PRO A 14 -18.06 0.83 -12.93
C PRO A 14 -19.12 0.26 -11.98
N VAL A 15 -18.66 -0.47 -10.97
CA VAL A 15 -19.54 -1.03 -9.94
C VAL A 15 -19.90 0.05 -8.93
N HIS A 16 -21.10 0.61 -9.04
CA HIS A 16 -21.60 1.66 -8.13
C HIS A 16 -22.43 1.09 -6.97
N SER A 17 -23.10 -0.03 -7.18
CA SER A 17 -23.89 -0.72 -6.17
C SER A 17 -23.64 -2.22 -6.18
N LEU A 18 -23.64 -2.84 -5.00
CA LEU A 18 -23.52 -4.31 -4.90
C LEU A 18 -24.72 -5.00 -5.54
N VAL A 19 -25.94 -4.47 -5.35
CA VAL A 19 -27.17 -5.11 -5.85
C VAL A 19 -27.28 -5.07 -7.37
N GLU A 20 -26.78 -4.02 -8.01
CA GLU A 20 -26.78 -3.90 -9.47
C GLU A 20 -25.98 -5.01 -10.15
N LEU A 21 -25.01 -5.62 -9.46
CA LEU A 21 -24.30 -6.79 -9.98
C LEU A 21 -25.21 -8.00 -10.22
N SER A 22 -26.40 -8.06 -9.60
CA SER A 22 -27.38 -9.12 -9.90
C SER A 22 -28.07 -8.96 -11.25
N LEU A 23 -27.94 -7.79 -11.89
CA LEU A 23 -28.48 -7.53 -13.22
C LEU A 23 -27.49 -7.92 -14.33
N VAL A 24 -26.24 -8.20 -13.96
CA VAL A 24 -25.21 -8.66 -14.90
C VAL A 24 -25.51 -10.10 -15.30
N GLY A 25 -25.50 -10.42 -16.60
CA GLY A 25 -25.96 -11.71 -17.12
C GLY A 25 -25.21 -12.93 -16.56
N GLU A 26 -23.96 -12.75 -16.14
CA GLU A 26 -23.14 -13.76 -15.49
C GLU A 26 -23.58 -14.06 -14.04
N HIS A 27 -24.45 -13.23 -13.45
CA HIS A 27 -25.04 -13.42 -12.14
C HIS A 27 -26.42 -14.07 -12.22
N ARG A 28 -26.46 -15.40 -12.20
CA ARG A 28 -27.72 -16.17 -12.40
C ARG A 28 -28.58 -16.33 -11.15
N ARG A 29 -28.17 -15.77 -10.01
CA ARG A 29 -28.87 -15.88 -8.72
C ARG A 29 -29.55 -14.57 -8.35
N GLY A 30 -30.67 -14.64 -7.64
CA GLY A 30 -31.38 -13.43 -7.20
C GLY A 30 -30.55 -12.54 -6.25
N HIS A 31 -30.85 -11.24 -6.21
CA HIS A 31 -30.06 -10.22 -5.51
C HIS A 31 -29.71 -10.53 -4.04
N GLY A 32 -30.60 -11.19 -3.28
CA GLY A 32 -30.32 -11.60 -1.90
C GLY A 32 -29.12 -12.55 -1.78
N SER A 33 -28.81 -13.29 -2.85
CA SER A 33 -27.67 -14.22 -2.92
C SER A 33 -26.33 -13.49 -2.93
N LEU A 34 -26.26 -12.25 -3.42
CA LEU A 34 -25.05 -11.41 -3.37
C LEU A 34 -24.66 -11.13 -1.91
N TYR A 35 -25.62 -10.65 -1.13
CA TYR A 35 -25.44 -10.36 0.30
C TYR A 35 -25.19 -11.66 1.08
N ALA A 36 -25.90 -12.74 0.76
CA ALA A 36 -25.64 -14.04 1.37
C ALA A 36 -24.22 -14.56 1.05
N ALA A 37 -23.71 -14.32 -0.15
CA ALA A 37 -22.36 -14.70 -0.55
C ALA A 37 -21.31 -13.93 0.27
N LEU A 38 -21.49 -12.62 0.48
CA LEU A 38 -20.58 -11.85 1.34
C LEU A 38 -20.76 -12.13 2.83
N ALA A 39 -21.96 -12.46 3.29
CA ALA A 39 -22.24 -12.71 4.70
C ALA A 39 -21.86 -14.13 5.13
N ARG A 40 -22.05 -15.14 4.27
CA ARG A 40 -21.91 -16.57 4.59
C ARG A 40 -20.98 -17.35 3.65
N GLY A 41 -20.54 -16.75 2.54
CA GLY A 41 -19.61 -17.39 1.62
C GLY A 41 -18.24 -17.61 2.25
N ARG A 42 -17.49 -18.56 1.69
CA ARG A 42 -16.14 -18.91 2.11
C ARG A 42 -15.15 -18.53 1.01
N VAL A 43 -14.02 -17.98 1.44
CA VAL A 43 -12.82 -17.78 0.62
C VAL A 43 -11.68 -18.37 1.42
N ASP A 44 -10.97 -19.35 0.85
CA ASP A 44 -9.73 -19.84 1.43
C ASP A 44 -8.62 -18.81 1.11
N VAL A 45 -8.42 -17.89 2.05
CA VAL A 45 -7.50 -16.76 1.90
C VAL A 45 -6.06 -17.23 1.79
N GLU A 46 -5.65 -18.23 2.56
CA GLU A 46 -4.28 -18.75 2.51
C GLU A 46 -3.99 -19.47 1.20
N ARG A 47 -4.96 -20.22 0.66
CA ARG A 47 -4.84 -20.79 -0.68
C ARG A 47 -4.77 -19.69 -1.75
N LEU A 48 -5.61 -18.66 -1.65
CA LEU A 48 -5.59 -17.54 -2.60
C LEU A 48 -4.26 -16.79 -2.56
N ARG A 49 -3.71 -16.51 -1.37
CA ARG A 49 -2.38 -15.90 -1.19
C ARG A 49 -1.28 -16.71 -1.87
N ARG A 50 -1.27 -18.03 -1.69
CA ARG A 50 -0.33 -18.94 -2.38
C ARG A 50 -0.50 -18.88 -3.89
N SER A 51 -1.75 -18.93 -4.39
CA SER A 51 -2.03 -18.82 -5.82
C SER A 51 -1.53 -17.50 -6.41
N LEU A 52 -1.77 -16.36 -5.74
CA LEU A 52 -1.31 -15.04 -6.21
C LEU A 52 0.22 -14.95 -6.25
N ALA A 53 0.92 -15.50 -5.24
CA ALA A 53 2.38 -15.54 -5.20
C ALA A 53 2.98 -16.44 -6.29
N ALA A 54 2.26 -17.47 -6.74
CA ALA A 54 2.70 -18.39 -7.79
C ALA A 54 2.45 -17.88 -9.22
N LEU A 55 1.65 -16.82 -9.40
CA LEU A 55 1.43 -16.24 -10.74
C LEU A 55 2.72 -15.59 -11.27
N PRO A 56 2.86 -15.41 -12.60
CA PRO A 56 3.92 -14.58 -13.17
C PRO A 56 3.89 -13.15 -12.59
N LEU A 57 5.01 -12.77 -11.96
CA LEU A 57 5.18 -11.47 -11.30
C LEU A 57 6.09 -10.56 -12.13
N PRO A 58 5.79 -9.25 -12.20
CA PRO A 58 6.67 -8.30 -12.86
C PRO A 58 8.01 -8.19 -12.11
N ARG A 59 9.09 -7.98 -12.87
CA ARG A 59 10.45 -7.81 -12.35
C ARG A 59 11.04 -6.50 -12.82
N GLY A 60 11.94 -5.92 -12.02
CA GLY A 60 12.79 -4.80 -12.43
C GLY A 60 13.78 -5.21 -13.52
N ALA A 61 14.53 -4.23 -14.03
CA ALA A 61 15.53 -4.47 -15.07
C ALA A 61 16.64 -5.44 -14.64
N ASP A 62 16.94 -5.51 -13.35
CA ASP A 62 17.89 -6.42 -12.72
C ASP A 62 17.25 -7.78 -12.33
N GLY A 63 16.03 -8.08 -12.77
CA GLY A 63 15.32 -9.31 -12.43
C GLY A 63 14.70 -9.33 -11.02
N ARG A 64 14.83 -8.24 -10.26
CA ARG A 64 14.35 -8.13 -8.88
C ARG A 64 12.84 -7.97 -8.77
N LEU A 65 12.25 -8.49 -7.70
CA LEU A 65 10.89 -8.10 -7.30
C LEU A 65 10.91 -6.74 -6.59
N VAL A 66 10.06 -5.82 -7.05
CA VAL A 66 9.83 -4.55 -6.35
C VAL A 66 8.40 -4.56 -5.82
N LEU A 67 8.25 -4.46 -4.50
CA LEU A 67 6.97 -4.48 -3.80
C LEU A 67 6.64 -3.10 -3.26
N ALA A 68 5.48 -2.54 -3.59
CA ALA A 68 4.95 -1.37 -2.88
C ALA A 68 4.04 -1.82 -1.74
N VAL A 69 4.13 -1.13 -0.61
CA VAL A 69 3.20 -1.26 0.50
C VAL A 69 2.54 0.08 0.79
N ASP A 70 1.23 0.07 0.93
CA ASP A 70 0.46 1.27 1.25
C ASP A 70 -0.89 0.93 1.90
N ILE A 71 -1.44 1.87 2.66
CA ILE A 71 -2.73 1.74 3.32
C ILE A 71 -3.79 2.53 2.57
N THR A 72 -4.91 1.88 2.30
CA THR A 72 -6.08 2.54 1.72
C THR A 72 -7.33 2.24 2.54
N CYS A 73 -8.23 3.22 2.64
CA CYS A 73 -9.33 3.17 3.61
C CYS A 73 -10.69 2.91 2.94
N TRP A 74 -11.49 2.07 3.59
CA TRP A 74 -12.92 1.91 3.34
C TRP A 74 -13.70 2.73 4.38
N LEU A 75 -14.08 3.95 4.00
CA LEU A 75 -14.70 4.92 4.90
C LEU A 75 -16.18 4.59 5.20
N ARG A 76 -16.56 4.75 6.46
CA ARG A 76 -17.82 4.27 7.07
C ARG A 76 -18.31 5.20 8.20
N PRO A 77 -18.46 6.51 7.96
CA PRO A 77 -18.79 7.48 9.00
C PRO A 77 -20.09 7.12 9.74
N ASP A 78 -21.15 6.83 9.00
CA ASP A 78 -22.50 6.62 9.56
C ASP A 78 -22.83 5.15 9.86
N ALA A 79 -21.86 4.24 9.71
CA ALA A 79 -22.10 2.81 9.85
C ALA A 79 -22.02 2.34 11.32
N HIS A 80 -22.86 2.91 12.19
CA HIS A 80 -22.83 2.67 13.65
C HIS A 80 -22.99 1.20 14.04
N THR A 81 -23.57 0.36 13.18
CA THR A 81 -23.77 -1.07 13.42
C THR A 81 -22.63 -1.94 12.88
N SER A 82 -21.52 -1.32 12.50
CA SER A 82 -20.32 -1.99 12.02
C SER A 82 -19.22 -1.94 13.07
N ALA A 83 -18.80 -3.11 13.52
CA ALA A 83 -17.70 -3.27 14.46
C ALA A 83 -16.35 -2.87 13.84
N GLU A 84 -15.34 -2.73 14.72
CA GLU A 84 -13.93 -2.57 14.34
C GLU A 84 -13.64 -1.36 13.44
N ARG A 85 -14.50 -0.32 13.48
CA ARG A 85 -14.21 0.96 12.81
C ARG A 85 -13.17 1.72 13.60
N ILE A 86 -12.12 2.17 12.93
CA ILE A 86 -11.07 3.02 13.51
C ILE A 86 -11.01 4.35 12.75
N LEU A 87 -10.31 5.33 13.32
CA LEU A 87 -10.08 6.63 12.67
C LEU A 87 -9.10 6.49 11.49
N CYS A 88 -9.62 6.60 10.27
CA CYS A 88 -8.82 6.59 9.06
C CYS A 88 -8.36 8.00 8.73
N HIS A 89 -7.06 8.18 8.47
CA HIS A 89 -6.53 9.46 8.01
C HIS A 89 -6.94 9.72 6.55
N THR A 90 -7.54 10.88 6.31
CA THR A 90 -7.94 11.34 4.99
C THR A 90 -7.49 12.79 4.80
N TYR A 91 -7.19 13.16 3.56
CA TYR A 91 -6.86 14.54 3.21
C TYR A 91 -8.15 15.27 2.83
N GLY A 92 -8.44 16.37 3.52
CA GLY A 92 -9.53 17.27 3.16
C GLY A 92 -9.24 18.03 1.86
N ARG A 93 -10.26 18.72 1.33
CA ARG A 93 -10.09 19.59 0.14
C ARG A 93 -9.32 20.89 0.42
N GLY A 94 -9.10 21.23 1.69
CA GLY A 94 -8.28 22.37 2.12
C GLY A 94 -6.82 22.00 2.37
N LYS A 95 -5.90 22.96 2.21
CA LYS A 95 -4.47 22.79 2.47
C LYS A 95 -4.24 22.32 3.92
N ASP A 96 -3.50 21.22 4.08
CA ASP A 96 -3.05 20.66 5.36
C ASP A 96 -4.17 20.28 6.36
N GLN A 97 -5.41 20.07 5.90
CA GLN A 97 -6.48 19.53 6.75
C GLN A 97 -6.46 18.01 6.78
N HIS A 98 -5.85 17.46 7.83
CA HIS A 98 -5.99 16.04 8.18
C HIS A 98 -7.37 15.82 8.81
N VAL A 99 -8.26 15.17 8.07
CA VAL A 99 -9.58 14.76 8.55
C VAL A 99 -9.51 13.29 8.93
N THR A 100 -9.99 12.94 10.11
CA THR A 100 -10.13 11.53 10.51
C THR A 100 -11.57 11.10 10.31
N ILE A 101 -11.78 10.03 9.55
CA ILE A 101 -13.12 9.51 9.24
C ILE A 101 -13.19 8.06 9.71
N PRO A 102 -14.23 7.65 10.47
CA PRO A 102 -14.39 6.26 10.87
C PRO A 102 -14.44 5.33 9.65
N GLY A 103 -13.71 4.23 9.69
CA GLY A 103 -13.61 3.30 8.57
C GLY A 103 -12.81 2.06 8.89
N TRP A 104 -12.56 1.26 7.84
CA TRP A 104 -11.68 0.11 7.87
C TRP A 104 -10.48 0.38 6.97
N PRO A 105 -9.29 0.64 7.53
CA PRO A 105 -8.06 0.75 6.76
C PRO A 105 -7.53 -0.63 6.41
N TYR A 106 -7.03 -0.78 5.19
CA TYR A 106 -6.43 -1.99 4.67
C TYR A 106 -5.02 -1.70 4.18
N SER A 107 -4.05 -2.45 4.68
CA SER A 107 -2.69 -2.52 4.16
C SER A 107 -2.66 -3.45 2.94
N PHE A 108 -2.23 -2.93 1.80
CA PHE A 108 -2.05 -3.70 0.56
C PHE A 108 -0.57 -3.81 0.23
N VAL A 109 -0.17 -4.98 -0.29
CA VAL A 109 1.15 -5.18 -0.89
C VAL A 109 0.97 -5.55 -2.36
N THR A 110 1.63 -4.82 -3.24
CA THR A 110 1.58 -5.05 -4.69
C THR A 110 2.98 -5.16 -5.29
N ALA A 111 3.20 -6.08 -6.23
CA ALA A 111 4.41 -6.04 -7.05
C ALA A 111 4.27 -4.99 -8.16
N LEU A 112 5.31 -4.19 -8.35
CA LEU A 112 5.35 -3.08 -9.30
C LEU A 112 5.85 -3.54 -10.67
N GLU A 113 5.24 -2.99 -11.73
CA GLU A 113 5.66 -3.24 -13.11
C GLU A 113 6.69 -2.20 -13.56
N PRO A 114 7.78 -2.59 -14.24
CA PRO A 114 8.70 -1.63 -14.82
C PRO A 114 8.02 -0.82 -15.93
N GLY A 115 8.58 0.36 -16.23
CA GLY A 115 8.13 1.19 -17.35
C GLY A 115 6.82 1.94 -17.10
N ARG A 116 6.15 2.34 -18.18
CA ARG A 116 4.92 3.16 -18.16
C ARG A 116 3.69 2.26 -18.18
N SER A 117 3.39 1.65 -17.04
CA SER A 117 2.24 0.77 -16.90
C SER A 117 1.21 1.35 -15.92
N SER A 118 -0.05 0.95 -16.10
CA SER A 118 -1.12 1.20 -15.12
C SER A 118 -1.44 -0.05 -14.29
N TRP A 119 -0.63 -1.09 -14.47
CA TRP A 119 -0.76 -2.38 -13.82
C TRP A 119 0.20 -2.50 -12.65
N THR A 120 -0.29 -3.15 -11.61
CA THR A 120 0.53 -3.76 -10.56
C THR A 120 0.10 -5.22 -10.43
N ALA A 121 0.69 -5.97 -9.50
CA ALA A 121 0.17 -7.28 -9.09
C ALA A 121 -0.14 -7.25 -7.60
N PRO A 122 -1.40 -7.04 -7.17
CA PRO A 122 -1.78 -7.18 -5.76
C PRO A 122 -1.57 -8.60 -5.26
N LEU A 123 -0.80 -8.74 -4.18
CA LEU A 123 -0.40 -10.04 -3.61
C LEU A 123 -1.02 -10.30 -2.25
N ASP A 124 -1.27 -9.25 -1.47
CA ASP A 124 -1.87 -9.37 -0.15
C ASP A 124 -2.67 -8.12 0.23
N ALA A 125 -3.67 -8.33 1.08
CA ALA A 125 -4.46 -7.28 1.71
C ALA A 125 -4.79 -7.69 3.14
N GLN A 126 -4.54 -6.80 4.10
CA GLN A 126 -4.82 -7.03 5.52
C GLN A 126 -5.51 -5.81 6.11
N ARG A 127 -6.68 -6.03 6.71
CA ARG A 127 -7.38 -4.99 7.46
C ARG A 127 -6.65 -4.72 8.78
N LEU A 128 -6.47 -3.46 9.12
CA LEU A 128 -5.97 -3.05 10.43
C LEU A 128 -7.11 -3.08 11.44
N ALA A 129 -6.95 -3.86 12.50
CA ALA A 129 -7.88 -4.00 13.60
C ALA A 129 -7.67 -2.87 14.65
N PRO A 130 -8.68 -2.63 15.50
CA PRO A 130 -8.51 -1.77 16.67
C PRO A 130 -7.29 -2.16 17.53
N GLY A 131 -6.42 -1.20 17.81
CA GLY A 131 -5.20 -1.41 18.62
C GLY A 131 -3.96 -1.85 17.85
N ASP A 132 -4.09 -2.19 16.56
CA ASP A 132 -2.95 -2.60 15.73
C ASP A 132 -1.91 -1.48 15.60
N ASP A 133 -0.64 -1.84 15.77
CA ASP A 133 0.49 -1.03 15.32
C ASP A 133 0.75 -1.30 13.83
N ALA A 134 0.43 -0.33 12.98
CA ALA A 134 0.51 -0.48 11.53
C ALA A 134 1.89 -0.95 11.04
N ALA A 135 2.98 -0.51 11.68
CA ALA A 135 4.33 -0.96 11.35
C ALA A 135 4.54 -2.45 11.64
N THR A 136 4.09 -2.92 12.82
CA THR A 136 4.16 -4.34 13.21
C THR A 136 3.30 -5.21 12.30
N VAL A 137 2.07 -4.79 12.01
CA VAL A 137 1.19 -5.51 11.07
C VAL A 137 1.81 -5.59 9.68
N THR A 138 2.36 -4.49 9.19
CA THR A 138 2.99 -4.43 7.87
C THR A 138 4.22 -5.33 7.79
N ALA A 139 5.07 -5.33 8.82
CA ALA A 139 6.23 -6.23 8.89
C ALA A 139 5.80 -7.71 8.89
N GLY A 140 4.78 -8.07 9.68
CA GLY A 140 4.20 -9.42 9.66
C GLY A 140 3.65 -9.81 8.29
N GLN A 141 2.86 -8.92 7.67
CA GLN A 141 2.30 -9.12 6.34
C GLN A 141 3.40 -9.35 5.28
N LEU A 142 4.44 -8.50 5.27
CA LEU A 142 5.56 -8.62 4.35
C LEU A 142 6.37 -9.89 4.58
N ARG A 143 6.64 -10.25 5.84
CA ARG A 143 7.33 -11.50 6.20
C ARG A 143 6.60 -12.72 5.63
N HIS A 144 5.31 -12.82 5.88
CA HIS A 144 4.51 -13.93 5.37
C HIS A 144 4.46 -13.94 3.84
N LEU A 145 4.38 -12.77 3.20
CA LEU A 145 4.43 -12.68 1.75
C LEU A 145 5.77 -13.13 1.18
N VAL A 146 6.89 -12.65 1.72
CA VAL A 146 8.23 -13.01 1.27
C VAL A 146 8.47 -14.51 1.41
N GLN A 147 8.10 -15.11 2.54
CA GLN A 147 8.18 -16.57 2.72
C GLN A 147 7.36 -17.34 1.66
N ARG A 148 6.16 -16.84 1.31
CA ARG A 148 5.36 -17.44 0.23
C ARG A 148 6.00 -17.25 -1.14
N LEU A 149 6.62 -16.11 -1.43
CA LEU A 149 7.34 -15.86 -2.68
C LEU A 149 8.54 -16.81 -2.82
N ILE A 150 9.31 -17.02 -1.76
CA ILE A 150 10.40 -17.99 -1.72
C ILE A 150 9.85 -19.41 -1.97
N THR A 151 8.80 -19.80 -1.24
CA THR A 151 8.16 -21.12 -1.40
C THR A 151 7.62 -21.34 -2.82
N ALA A 152 7.10 -20.29 -3.46
CA ALA A 152 6.63 -20.32 -4.84
C ALA A 152 7.76 -20.29 -5.89
N GLY A 153 9.03 -20.25 -5.45
CA GLY A 153 10.21 -20.20 -6.32
C GLY A 153 10.40 -18.86 -7.02
N GLN A 154 9.74 -17.78 -6.55
CA GLN A 154 9.88 -16.42 -7.09
C GLN A 154 11.18 -15.76 -6.63
N TRP A 155 11.83 -16.29 -5.60
CA TRP A 155 13.16 -15.87 -5.19
C TRP A 155 13.95 -17.10 -4.75
N ARG A 156 15.23 -17.15 -5.12
CA ARG A 156 16.18 -18.21 -4.76
C ARG A 156 17.48 -17.58 -4.26
N THR A 157 18.26 -18.33 -3.49
CA THR A 157 19.61 -17.90 -3.10
C THR A 157 20.43 -17.56 -4.34
N GLY A 158 21.00 -16.35 -4.36
CA GLY A 158 21.73 -15.79 -5.51
C GLY A 158 20.91 -14.80 -6.34
N ASP A 159 19.59 -14.78 -6.21
CA ASP A 159 18.76 -13.72 -6.79
C ASP A 159 18.95 -12.41 -6.02
N PRO A 160 18.79 -11.24 -6.68
CA PRO A 160 18.76 -9.96 -5.97
C PRO A 160 17.68 -9.91 -4.90
N ASP A 161 17.99 -9.28 -3.76
CA ASP A 161 17.03 -9.09 -2.68
C ASP A 161 15.78 -8.33 -3.15
N ILE A 162 14.62 -8.75 -2.63
CA ILE A 162 13.34 -8.13 -2.91
C ILE A 162 13.35 -6.69 -2.39
N LEU A 163 13.05 -5.71 -3.24
CA LEU A 163 12.99 -4.31 -2.83
C LEU A 163 11.56 -3.97 -2.37
N VAL A 164 11.38 -3.68 -1.08
CA VAL A 164 10.15 -3.13 -0.52
C VAL A 164 10.22 -1.60 -0.55
N VAL A 165 9.21 -0.96 -1.14
CA VAL A 165 9.10 0.48 -1.28
C VAL A 165 7.89 1.01 -0.50
N ALA A 166 8.16 1.87 0.48
CA ALA A 166 7.17 2.43 1.39
C ALA A 166 7.10 3.96 1.29
N ASP A 167 5.97 4.53 1.72
CA ASP A 167 5.78 5.98 1.79
C ASP A 167 6.33 6.56 3.12
N ALA A 168 6.11 7.86 3.36
CA ALA A 168 6.61 8.54 4.56
C ALA A 168 5.81 8.25 5.84
N GLY A 169 4.68 7.56 5.74
CA GLY A 169 3.90 7.10 6.88
C GLY A 169 4.54 5.92 7.62
N TYR A 170 5.45 5.19 6.96
CA TYR A 170 6.13 4.03 7.55
C TYR A 170 7.45 4.42 8.23
N ASP A 171 7.69 3.82 9.39
CA ASP A 171 9.01 3.82 10.03
C ASP A 171 9.94 2.85 9.27
N THR A 172 10.56 3.37 8.22
CA THR A 172 11.35 2.57 7.27
C THR A 172 12.52 1.84 7.94
N PRO A 173 13.34 2.48 8.82
CA PRO A 173 14.38 1.76 9.57
C PRO A 173 13.84 0.66 10.47
N ARG A 174 12.72 0.90 11.17
CA ARG A 174 12.09 -0.16 11.99
C ARG A 174 11.62 -1.32 11.13
N LEU A 175 11.02 -1.05 9.97
CA LEU A 175 10.57 -2.08 9.04
C LEU A 175 11.76 -2.93 8.55
N ALA A 176 12.88 -2.30 8.19
CA ALA A 176 14.11 -2.99 7.81
C ALA A 176 14.63 -3.88 8.95
N TYR A 177 14.69 -3.36 10.18
CA TYR A 177 15.10 -4.14 11.34
C TYR A 177 14.21 -5.37 11.58
N LEU A 178 12.89 -5.25 11.42
CA LEU A 178 11.95 -6.36 11.61
C LEU A 178 11.99 -7.41 10.49
N LEU A 179 12.60 -7.08 9.34
CA LEU A 179 12.72 -7.95 8.17
C LEU A 179 14.16 -8.38 7.85
N ARG A 180 15.13 -8.04 8.72
CA ARG A 180 16.58 -8.20 8.49
C ARG A 180 17.07 -9.64 8.25
N ASP A 181 16.27 -10.63 8.64
CA ASP A 181 16.53 -12.05 8.46
C ASP A 181 15.95 -12.61 7.15
N LEU A 182 15.36 -11.76 6.31
CA LEU A 182 14.80 -12.10 5.00
C LEU A 182 15.60 -11.43 3.87
N PRO A 183 15.55 -11.95 2.64
CA PRO A 183 16.23 -11.36 1.48
C PRO A 183 15.48 -10.13 0.97
N VAL A 184 15.45 -9.08 1.79
CA VAL A 184 14.64 -7.89 1.58
C VAL A 184 15.47 -6.64 1.85
N GLN A 185 15.43 -5.73 0.88
CA GLN A 185 15.89 -4.35 1.04
C GLN A 185 14.68 -3.44 1.21
N VAL A 186 14.77 -2.47 2.12
CA VAL A 186 13.67 -1.53 2.36
C VAL A 186 14.07 -0.14 1.92
N LEU A 187 13.25 0.48 1.06
CA LEU A 187 13.37 1.85 0.61
C LEU A 187 12.12 2.62 1.04
N GLY A 188 12.28 3.78 1.65
CA GLY A 188 11.14 4.58 2.07
C GLY A 188 11.42 6.06 2.06
N ARG A 189 10.36 6.85 1.91
CA ARG A 189 10.46 8.31 2.01
C ARG A 189 10.62 8.71 3.46
N MET A 190 11.58 9.57 3.74
CA MET A 190 11.69 10.22 5.03
C MET A 190 11.12 11.63 4.99
N ARG A 191 10.55 12.08 6.11
CA ARG A 191 10.11 13.47 6.25
C ARG A 191 11.31 14.41 6.22
N SER A 192 11.13 15.60 5.66
CA SER A 192 12.21 16.60 5.51
C SER A 192 12.68 17.23 6.83
N ASP A 193 11.98 16.97 7.94
CA ASP A 193 12.31 17.45 9.29
C ASP A 193 13.14 16.44 10.10
N ARG A 194 13.60 15.35 9.48
CA ARG A 194 14.34 14.28 10.16
C ARG A 194 15.80 14.69 10.42
N VAL A 195 16.30 14.19 11.55
CA VAL A 195 17.70 14.25 11.95
C VAL A 195 18.20 12.82 12.10
N LEU A 196 19.26 12.48 11.39
CA LEU A 196 19.98 11.22 11.52
C LEU A 196 21.34 11.44 12.18
N ARG A 197 22.01 10.35 12.50
CA ARG A 197 23.33 10.31 13.11
C ARG A 197 24.29 9.58 12.18
N ARG A 198 25.56 9.99 12.23
CA ARG A 198 26.68 9.22 11.68
C ARG A 198 27.17 8.19 12.68
N ALA A 199 27.96 7.23 12.20
CA ALA A 199 28.79 6.38 13.05
C ALA A 199 29.61 7.22 14.04
N ALA A 200 29.78 6.71 15.26
CA ALA A 200 30.64 7.35 16.23
C ALA A 200 32.10 7.28 15.75
N PRO A 201 32.89 8.37 15.86
CA PRO A 201 34.28 8.34 15.47
C PRO A 201 35.07 7.33 16.33
N PRO A 202 36.13 6.70 15.79
CA PRO A 202 36.99 5.82 16.55
C PRO A 202 37.51 6.50 17.83
N ARG A 203 37.58 5.73 18.92
CA ARG A 203 38.06 6.25 20.20
C ARG A 203 39.55 6.56 20.11
N ARG A 204 39.95 7.77 20.53
CA ARG A 204 41.37 8.11 20.66
C ARG A 204 41.96 7.46 21.92
N PRO A 205 43.19 6.94 21.88
CA PRO A 205 43.87 6.44 23.08
C PRO A 205 43.84 7.46 24.23
N GLY A 206 43.65 6.99 25.47
CA GLY A 206 43.67 7.83 26.68
C GLY A 206 42.38 8.62 26.99
N THR A 207 41.32 8.51 26.18
CA THR A 207 40.01 9.06 26.58
C THR A 207 39.36 8.20 27.68
N ASN A 208 38.72 8.84 28.66
CA ASN A 208 37.97 8.20 29.75
C ASN A 208 36.44 8.36 29.56
N GLY A 209 35.64 7.44 30.11
CA GLY A 209 34.17 7.47 30.07
C GLY A 209 33.50 6.59 29.00
N ARG A 210 32.17 6.47 29.05
CA ARG A 210 31.37 5.62 28.14
C ARG A 210 31.54 6.09 26.69
N PRO A 211 31.91 5.20 25.75
CA PRO A 211 32.04 5.55 24.34
C PRO A 211 30.75 6.18 23.78
N PRO A 212 30.84 7.24 22.96
CA PRO A 212 29.68 7.79 22.28
C PRO A 212 29.11 6.73 21.32
N ARG A 213 27.79 6.57 21.34
CA ARG A 213 27.08 5.64 20.43
C ARG A 213 26.76 6.27 19.06
N HIS A 214 26.81 7.59 18.96
CA HIS A 214 26.44 8.35 17.78
C HIS A 214 27.50 9.40 17.50
N GLY A 215 27.81 9.62 16.22
CA GLY A 215 28.60 10.74 15.75
C GLY A 215 27.77 12.00 15.53
N GLY A 216 28.29 12.86 14.65
CA GLY A 216 27.67 14.12 14.25
C GLY A 216 26.27 13.94 13.66
N GLU A 217 25.48 15.02 13.73
CA GLU A 217 24.12 15.06 13.20
C GLU A 217 24.10 15.26 11.69
N PHE A 218 23.13 14.63 11.03
CA PHE A 218 22.76 14.87 9.63
C PHE A 218 21.33 15.39 9.65
N ILE A 219 21.15 16.71 9.47
CA ILE A 219 19.86 17.39 9.59
C ILE A 219 19.34 17.70 8.20
N PHE A 220 18.22 17.11 7.79
CA PHE A 220 17.70 17.27 6.43
C PHE A 220 17.35 18.72 6.07
N GLY A 221 17.02 19.53 7.07
CA GLY A 221 16.75 20.96 6.92
C GLY A 221 17.96 21.87 6.93
N ASP A 222 19.17 21.35 7.21
CA ASP A 222 20.40 22.15 7.33
C ASP A 222 21.52 21.60 6.42
N PRO A 223 21.73 22.22 5.24
CA PRO A 223 22.77 21.83 4.28
C PRO A 223 24.19 21.81 4.84
N ALA A 224 24.51 22.65 5.83
CA ALA A 224 25.85 22.70 6.41
C ALA A 224 26.18 21.40 7.18
N SER A 225 25.16 20.66 7.63
CA SER A 225 25.32 19.40 8.36
C SER A 225 25.59 18.18 7.47
N TRP A 226 25.45 18.29 6.14
CA TRP A 226 25.46 17.11 5.26
C TRP A 226 26.87 16.59 4.95
N GLY A 227 27.84 17.49 4.81
CA GLY A 227 29.14 17.15 4.24
C GLY A 227 29.06 16.78 2.76
N ALA A 228 30.18 16.36 2.17
CA ALA A 228 30.23 15.92 0.78
C ALA A 228 29.42 14.62 0.59
N PRO A 229 28.60 14.50 -0.46
CA PRO A 229 27.93 13.23 -0.79
C PRO A 229 28.94 12.22 -1.35
N GLU A 230 28.77 10.95 -0.99
CA GLU A 230 29.59 9.84 -1.43
C GLU A 230 29.30 9.48 -2.90
N VAL A 231 28.04 9.61 -3.32
CA VAL A 231 27.63 9.41 -4.72
C VAL A 231 26.72 10.54 -5.15
N THR A 232 26.94 11.02 -6.38
CA THR A 232 26.06 11.94 -7.08
C THR A 232 25.77 11.42 -8.47
N THR A 233 24.49 11.31 -8.83
CA THR A 233 24.05 11.00 -10.18
C THR A 233 23.22 12.14 -10.74
N VAL A 234 23.29 12.31 -12.06
CA VAL A 234 22.53 13.30 -12.82
C VAL A 234 21.89 12.57 -13.99
N THR A 235 20.57 12.63 -14.09
CA THR A 235 19.81 11.92 -15.12
C THR A 235 18.79 12.85 -15.75
N ASP A 236 18.79 12.97 -17.08
CA ASP A 236 17.71 13.69 -17.76
C ASP A 236 16.44 12.87 -17.80
N THR A 237 15.34 13.48 -17.36
CA THR A 237 14.04 12.85 -17.33
C THR A 237 13.07 13.60 -18.23
N ARG A 238 12.20 12.85 -18.90
CA ARG A 238 11.18 13.43 -19.79
C ARG A 238 10.16 14.31 -19.05
N LEU A 239 9.84 14.01 -17.79
CA LEU A 239 8.74 14.64 -17.05
C LEU A 239 9.18 15.67 -16.01
N TYR A 240 10.42 15.58 -15.54
CA TYR A 240 10.87 16.39 -14.41
C TYR A 240 12.10 17.26 -14.77
N GLY A 241 12.52 17.24 -16.04
CA GLY A 241 13.80 17.78 -16.47
C GLY A 241 14.94 16.96 -15.89
N THR A 242 16.07 17.60 -15.60
CA THR A 242 17.21 16.97 -14.97
C THR A 242 16.88 16.58 -13.53
N ALA A 243 17.14 15.33 -13.18
CA ALA A 243 17.08 14.78 -11.83
C ALA A 243 18.49 14.65 -11.28
N THR A 244 18.74 15.23 -10.12
CA THR A 244 20.02 15.13 -9.40
C THR A 244 19.77 14.35 -8.12
N ALA A 245 20.41 13.19 -7.99
CA ALA A 245 20.37 12.38 -6.78
C ALA A 245 21.72 12.41 -6.08
N ARG A 246 21.74 12.72 -4.79
CA ARG A 246 22.94 12.68 -3.94
C ARG A 246 22.71 11.72 -2.79
N SER A 247 23.69 10.88 -2.48
CA SER A 247 23.56 9.93 -1.37
C SER A 247 24.63 10.10 -0.30
N TRP A 248 24.22 9.84 0.94
CA TRP A 248 25.08 9.77 2.11
C TRP A 248 24.94 8.44 2.81
N ASN A 249 26.08 7.84 3.17
CA ASN A 249 26.13 6.45 3.59
C ASN A 249 26.17 6.31 5.12
N ARG A 250 25.78 5.13 5.62
CA ARG A 250 25.87 4.73 7.04
C ARG A 250 25.26 5.75 8.00
N LEU A 251 24.07 6.25 7.65
CA LEU A 251 23.27 7.13 8.49
C LEU A 251 22.17 6.35 9.19
N HIS A 252 21.95 6.63 10.47
CA HIS A 252 20.95 5.93 11.29
C HIS A 252 20.10 6.89 12.11
N PRO A 253 18.82 6.55 12.38
CA PRO A 253 18.01 7.31 13.33
C PRO A 253 18.54 7.10 14.75
N ARG A 254 18.45 8.15 15.58
CA ARG A 254 18.64 8.00 17.03
C ARG A 254 17.38 7.41 17.65
N LEU A 255 17.43 6.12 17.98
CA LEU A 255 16.34 5.42 18.65
C LEU A 255 16.29 5.78 20.15
N THR A 256 15.10 5.67 20.75
CA THR A 256 14.87 5.85 22.18
C THR A 256 13.92 4.76 22.68
N HIS A 257 14.01 4.37 23.96
CA HIS A 257 13.11 3.37 24.59
C HIS A 257 11.72 3.96 24.80
N ARG A 258 11.01 4.19 23.69
CA ARG A 258 9.66 4.75 23.61
C ARG A 258 8.93 4.10 22.46
N ASN A 259 7.60 4.14 22.51
CA ASN A 259 6.72 3.61 21.47
C ASN A 259 7.10 2.16 21.12
N ALA A 260 7.48 1.94 19.86
CA ALA A 260 7.98 0.71 19.26
C ALA A 260 9.11 -0.03 20.00
N TRP A 261 9.86 0.66 20.86
CA TRP A 261 11.09 0.14 21.48
C TRP A 261 11.00 0.09 23.01
N ILE A 262 9.79 0.21 23.57
CA ILE A 262 9.59 0.25 25.03
C ILE A 262 9.97 -1.07 25.71
N ASP A 263 9.66 -2.20 25.07
CA ASP A 263 9.93 -3.54 25.59
C ASP A 263 11.34 -4.03 25.24
N GLN A 264 12.11 -3.26 24.46
CA GLN A 264 13.46 -3.64 24.11
C GLN A 264 14.37 -3.46 25.33
N THR A 265 14.87 -4.58 25.87
CA THR A 265 15.86 -4.60 26.94
C THR A 265 17.27 -4.36 26.38
N GLY A 266 18.10 -3.62 27.12
CA GLY A 266 19.50 -3.39 26.75
C GLY A 266 19.69 -2.27 25.72
N ASP A 267 20.82 -2.29 25.01
CA ASP A 267 21.14 -1.25 24.02
C ASP A 267 20.27 -1.37 22.76
N LEU A 268 19.62 -0.27 22.37
CA LEU A 268 18.87 -0.19 21.11
C LEU A 268 19.77 -0.41 19.90
N PRO A 269 19.31 -1.04 18.81
CA PRO A 269 20.14 -1.27 17.63
C PRO A 269 20.54 0.03 16.94
N LEU A 270 21.70 0.03 16.28
CA LEU A 270 22.03 1.02 15.26
C LEU A 270 21.60 0.45 13.91
N ILE A 271 20.63 1.10 13.28
CA ILE A 271 20.08 0.68 11.99
C ILE A 271 20.65 1.63 10.94
N GLU A 272 21.84 1.31 10.46
CA GLU A 272 22.51 2.06 9.40
C GLU A 272 21.78 1.87 8.07
N GLY A 273 21.86 2.89 7.22
CA GLY A 273 21.38 2.82 5.85
C GLY A 273 21.85 4.03 5.06
N THR A 274 21.54 4.04 3.78
CA THR A 274 21.91 5.12 2.86
C THR A 274 20.75 6.11 2.73
N VAL A 275 21.03 7.40 2.90
CA VAL A 275 20.09 8.48 2.60
C VAL A 275 20.31 8.95 1.17
N ILE A 276 19.23 9.12 0.40
CA ILE A 276 19.28 9.68 -0.94
C ILE A 276 18.41 10.94 -0.97
N ARG A 277 18.97 12.05 -1.42
CA ARG A 277 18.24 13.29 -1.71
C ARG A 277 18.04 13.41 -3.21
N LEU A 278 16.79 13.38 -3.64
CA LEU A 278 16.38 13.57 -5.04
C LEU A 278 15.87 14.99 -5.24
N GLU A 279 16.46 15.70 -6.19
CA GLU A 279 16.00 16.99 -6.70
C GLU A 279 15.67 16.86 -8.18
N VAL A 280 14.67 17.63 -8.62
CA VAL A 280 14.29 17.70 -10.03
C VAL A 280 14.04 19.15 -10.44
N ASN A 281 14.25 19.47 -11.71
CA ASN A 281 14.09 20.84 -12.21
C ASN A 281 12.64 21.33 -12.16
N HIS A 282 11.67 20.47 -12.46
CA HIS A 282 10.25 20.85 -12.44
C HIS A 282 9.33 19.66 -12.15
N LEU A 283 8.08 19.96 -11.77
CA LEU A 283 7.00 18.97 -11.70
C LEU A 283 6.02 19.20 -12.86
N PRO A 284 5.44 18.14 -13.46
CA PRO A 284 4.41 18.28 -14.50
C PRO A 284 3.20 19.12 -14.07
N SER A 285 2.95 19.23 -12.76
CA SER A 285 1.86 20.03 -12.20
C SER A 285 2.17 21.53 -12.12
N GLY A 286 3.40 21.96 -12.42
CA GLY A 286 3.86 23.34 -12.23
C GLY A 286 4.11 23.73 -10.77
N ALA A 287 3.94 22.80 -9.82
CA ALA A 287 4.24 23.05 -8.41
C ALA A 287 5.75 23.10 -8.16
N ILE A 288 6.15 23.82 -7.10
CA ILE A 288 7.56 23.92 -6.69
C ILE A 288 8.10 22.50 -6.38
N PRO A 289 9.17 22.05 -7.08
CA PRO A 289 9.75 20.72 -6.90
C PRO A 289 10.52 20.66 -5.57
N LYS A 290 9.82 20.34 -4.48
CA LYS A 290 10.48 20.14 -3.19
C LYS A 290 11.34 18.86 -3.25
N PRO A 291 12.59 18.89 -2.73
CA PRO A 291 13.44 17.71 -2.67
C PRO A 291 12.77 16.56 -1.92
N VAL A 292 12.99 15.35 -2.40
CA VAL A 292 12.56 14.12 -1.74
C VAL A 292 13.75 13.50 -1.03
N TRP A 293 13.56 13.15 0.24
CA TRP A 293 14.52 12.37 1.00
C TRP A 293 14.07 10.92 1.08
N LEU A 294 14.93 10.00 0.69
CA LEU A 294 14.75 8.57 0.76
C LEU A 294 15.76 7.98 1.73
N TRP A 295 15.41 6.87 2.36
CA TRP A 295 16.33 6.04 3.14
C TRP A 295 16.21 4.60 2.65
N TRP A 296 17.35 3.98 2.40
CA TRP A 296 17.51 2.61 1.94
C TRP A 296 18.25 1.80 3.00
N SER A 297 17.82 0.56 3.23
CA SER A 297 18.33 -0.29 4.31
C SER A 297 19.79 -0.71 4.18
N GLU A 298 20.34 -0.67 2.97
CA GLU A 298 21.73 -1.05 2.74
C GLU A 298 22.68 0.15 2.76
N THR A 299 23.95 -0.17 2.84
CA THR A 299 25.07 0.77 2.81
C THR A 299 25.85 0.66 1.51
N ASP A 300 26.77 1.61 1.32
CA ASP A 300 27.77 1.57 0.25
C ASP A 300 27.13 1.57 -1.16
N ALA A 301 26.05 2.36 -1.33
CA ALA A 301 25.31 2.48 -2.58
C ALA A 301 26.22 2.88 -3.75
N THR A 302 26.10 2.16 -4.87
CA THR A 302 26.75 2.54 -6.13
C THR A 302 25.91 3.61 -6.88
N PRO A 303 26.48 4.30 -7.90
CA PRO A 303 25.69 5.16 -8.79
C PRO A 303 24.47 4.45 -9.40
N ALA A 304 24.63 3.19 -9.80
CA ALA A 304 23.53 2.39 -10.35
C ALA A 304 22.44 2.11 -9.30
N ASP A 305 22.82 1.88 -8.04
CA ASP A 305 21.85 1.73 -6.95
C ASP A 305 21.07 3.01 -6.71
N VAL A 306 21.76 4.16 -6.62
CA VAL A 306 21.11 5.46 -6.42
C VAL A 306 20.06 5.70 -7.49
N ASP A 307 20.40 5.49 -8.77
CA ASP A 307 19.47 5.68 -9.87
C ASP A 307 18.30 4.70 -9.86
N ARG A 308 18.58 3.42 -9.62
CA ARG A 308 17.55 2.38 -9.50
C ARG A 308 16.58 2.68 -8.35
N LEU A 309 17.08 3.12 -7.20
CA LEU A 309 16.28 3.35 -5.99
C LEU A 309 15.32 4.53 -6.17
N TRP A 310 15.78 5.69 -6.66
CA TRP A 310 14.85 6.81 -6.85
C TRP A 310 13.82 6.51 -7.94
N GLN A 311 14.21 5.80 -9.01
CA GLN A 311 13.28 5.36 -10.05
C GLN A 311 12.24 4.38 -9.52
N ALA A 312 12.64 3.40 -8.71
CA ALA A 312 11.74 2.47 -8.04
C ALA A 312 10.78 3.22 -7.08
N PHE A 313 11.28 4.23 -6.36
CA PHE A 313 10.43 5.06 -5.50
C PHE A 313 9.35 5.81 -6.29
N LEU A 314 9.67 6.34 -7.48
CA LEU A 314 8.65 6.96 -8.32
C LEU A 314 7.56 5.97 -8.77
N ARG A 315 7.92 4.69 -8.99
CA ARG A 315 6.96 3.62 -9.33
C ARG A 315 6.05 3.25 -8.19
N ARG A 316 6.41 3.56 -6.93
CA ARG A 316 5.54 3.31 -5.77
C ARG A 316 4.14 3.86 -5.98
N PHE A 317 4.01 5.00 -6.66
CA PHE A 317 2.71 5.63 -6.94
C PHE A 317 1.79 4.77 -7.83
N ASP A 318 2.29 3.75 -8.52
CA ASP A 318 1.45 2.85 -9.34
C ASP A 318 0.46 2.05 -8.46
N ILE A 319 0.73 1.89 -7.16
CA ILE A 319 -0.24 1.34 -6.20
C ILE A 319 -1.49 2.23 -6.06
N GLU A 320 -1.35 3.55 -6.21
CA GLU A 320 -2.47 4.50 -6.14
C GLU A 320 -3.37 4.37 -7.37
N HIS A 321 -2.80 4.09 -8.54
CA HIS A 321 -3.58 3.74 -9.74
C HIS A 321 -4.38 2.46 -9.51
N THR A 322 -3.79 1.49 -8.80
CA THR A 322 -4.47 0.26 -8.40
C THR A 322 -5.63 0.58 -7.45
N PHE A 323 -5.41 1.34 -6.37
CA PHE A 323 -6.47 1.74 -5.45
C PHE A 323 -7.58 2.52 -6.14
N ARG A 324 -7.23 3.41 -7.07
CA ARG A 324 -8.21 4.14 -7.87
C ARG A 324 -9.08 3.17 -8.67
N LEU A 325 -8.50 2.20 -9.36
CA LEU A 325 -9.27 1.18 -10.08
C LEU A 325 -10.15 0.35 -9.14
N LEU A 326 -9.58 -0.13 -8.02
CA LEU A 326 -10.32 -0.93 -7.05
C LEU A 326 -11.56 -0.17 -6.57
N LYS A 327 -11.41 1.09 -6.15
CA LYS A 327 -12.50 1.92 -5.62
C LYS A 327 -13.48 2.36 -6.70
N GLN A 328 -12.98 2.92 -7.80
CA GLN A 328 -13.81 3.63 -8.78
C GLN A 328 -14.38 2.72 -9.85
N THR A 329 -13.74 1.59 -10.17
CA THR A 329 -14.17 0.70 -11.26
C THR A 329 -14.69 -0.63 -10.74
N LEU A 330 -13.94 -1.28 -9.84
CA LEU A 330 -14.34 -2.59 -9.30
C LEU A 330 -15.26 -2.47 -8.08
N GLY A 331 -15.51 -1.26 -7.60
CA GLY A 331 -16.44 -0.98 -6.51
C GLY A 331 -15.98 -1.52 -5.16
N TRP A 332 -14.67 -1.58 -4.90
CA TRP A 332 -14.10 -2.11 -3.66
C TRP A 332 -14.77 -1.52 -2.42
N THR A 333 -15.04 -0.21 -2.38
CA THR A 333 -15.67 0.45 -1.23
C THR A 333 -17.19 0.66 -1.36
N CYS A 334 -17.80 0.19 -2.45
CA CYS A 334 -19.22 0.42 -2.75
C CYS A 334 -20.18 -0.38 -1.84
N PRO A 335 -19.92 -1.67 -1.51
CA PRO A 335 -20.82 -2.45 -0.67
C PRO A 335 -21.10 -1.82 0.70
N LYS A 336 -22.38 -1.67 1.05
CA LYS A 336 -22.81 -1.22 2.39
C LYS A 336 -23.04 -2.42 3.31
N ILE A 337 -21.95 -3.15 3.57
CA ILE A 337 -21.93 -4.37 4.37
C ILE A 337 -21.66 -4.07 5.84
N ARG A 338 -22.27 -4.86 6.73
CA ARG A 338 -22.23 -4.62 8.18
C ARG A 338 -20.96 -5.13 8.85
N THR A 339 -20.57 -6.38 8.58
CA THR A 339 -19.50 -7.05 9.34
C THR A 339 -18.14 -6.91 8.66
N PRO A 340 -17.05 -6.72 9.41
CA PRO A 340 -15.71 -6.61 8.86
C PRO A 340 -15.31 -7.86 8.05
N GLN A 341 -15.70 -9.04 8.51
CA GLN A 341 -15.43 -10.31 7.83
C GLN A 341 -16.08 -10.39 6.43
N ALA A 342 -17.22 -9.70 6.22
CA ALA A 342 -17.81 -9.60 4.89
C ALA A 342 -16.99 -8.68 3.97
N ALA A 343 -16.34 -7.65 4.51
CA ALA A 343 -15.46 -6.78 3.74
C ALA A 343 -14.13 -7.43 3.45
N ASP A 344 -13.61 -8.23 4.39
CA ASP A 344 -12.41 -9.03 4.15
C ASP A 344 -12.67 -9.98 2.96
N ARG A 345 -13.82 -10.68 2.95
CA ARG A 345 -14.23 -11.55 1.82
C ARG A 345 -14.42 -10.79 0.50
N TRP A 346 -15.03 -9.60 0.55
CA TRP A 346 -15.16 -8.76 -0.65
C TRP A 346 -13.81 -8.30 -1.17
N THR A 347 -12.91 -7.89 -0.27
CA THR A 347 -11.55 -7.45 -0.61
C THR A 347 -10.79 -8.58 -1.32
N TRP A 348 -10.81 -9.79 -0.77
CA TRP A 348 -10.17 -10.94 -1.41
C TRP A 348 -10.82 -11.33 -2.75
N LEU A 349 -12.14 -11.20 -2.89
CA LEU A 349 -12.81 -11.38 -4.18
C LEU A 349 -12.31 -10.34 -5.20
N ILE A 350 -12.14 -9.09 -4.80
CA ILE A 350 -11.63 -8.02 -5.65
C ILE A 350 -10.17 -8.27 -6.06
N LEU A 351 -9.31 -8.77 -5.16
CA LEU A 351 -7.95 -9.20 -5.52
C LEU A 351 -7.97 -10.33 -6.55
N ALA A 352 -8.84 -11.33 -6.38
CA ALA A 352 -8.99 -12.42 -7.34
C ALA A 352 -9.50 -11.93 -8.71
N VAL A 353 -10.44 -10.98 -8.73
CA VAL A 353 -10.91 -10.30 -9.95
C VAL A 353 -9.76 -9.56 -10.63
N TYR A 354 -8.98 -8.77 -9.89
CA TYR A 354 -7.84 -8.05 -10.45
C TYR A 354 -6.80 -9.01 -11.04
N ALA A 355 -6.50 -10.11 -10.34
CA ALA A 355 -5.58 -11.14 -10.84
C ALA A 355 -6.07 -11.76 -12.16
N GLN A 356 -7.37 -12.04 -12.28
CA GLN A 356 -7.96 -12.50 -13.54
C GLN A 356 -7.86 -11.45 -14.66
N LEU A 357 -8.07 -10.17 -14.36
CA LEU A 357 -7.86 -9.09 -15.33
C LEU A 357 -6.41 -9.02 -15.80
N ARG A 358 -5.43 -9.21 -14.91
CA ARG A 358 -4.01 -9.28 -15.31
C ARG A 358 -3.75 -10.43 -16.28
N LEU A 359 -4.24 -11.62 -15.94
CA LEU A 359 -4.07 -12.82 -16.78
C LEU A 359 -4.76 -12.66 -18.15
N ALA A 360 -5.84 -11.87 -18.21
CA ALA A 360 -6.58 -11.59 -19.42
C ALA A 360 -6.01 -10.46 -20.29
N ARG A 361 -4.97 -9.74 -19.85
CA ARG A 361 -4.47 -8.50 -20.50
C ARG A 361 -4.17 -8.67 -21.98
N GLY A 362 -3.56 -9.78 -22.37
CA GLY A 362 -3.24 -10.10 -23.78
C GLY A 362 -4.35 -10.85 -24.54
N LEU A 363 -5.48 -11.15 -23.90
CA LEU A 363 -6.53 -12.00 -24.47
C LEU A 363 -7.76 -11.18 -24.92
N THR A 364 -7.90 -9.95 -24.46
CA THR A 364 -9.02 -9.07 -24.82
C THR A 364 -8.65 -8.11 -25.95
N GLY A 365 -9.53 -7.96 -26.94
CA GLY A 365 -9.44 -6.86 -27.91
C GLY A 365 -9.75 -5.49 -27.29
N ASP A 366 -9.29 -4.42 -27.93
CA ASP A 366 -9.52 -3.04 -27.48
C ASP A 366 -10.96 -2.58 -27.77
N LEU A 367 -11.89 -2.87 -26.85
CA LEU A 367 -13.28 -2.35 -26.89
C LEU A 367 -13.32 -0.89 -26.43
N ARG A 368 -12.68 -0.03 -27.23
CA ARG A 368 -12.54 1.39 -26.95
C ARG A 368 -13.85 2.14 -27.14
N ARG A 369 -14.00 3.21 -26.37
CA ARG A 369 -15.04 4.23 -26.62
C ARG A 369 -14.57 5.17 -27.75
N PRO A 370 -15.49 5.86 -28.45
CA PRO A 370 -15.14 6.69 -29.61
C PRO A 370 -14.06 7.74 -29.35
N TRP A 371 -14.06 8.34 -28.16
CA TRP A 371 -13.09 9.37 -27.73
C TRP A 371 -11.78 8.82 -27.17
N GLU A 372 -11.63 7.50 -27.03
CA GLU A 372 -10.40 6.92 -26.52
C GLU A 372 -9.45 6.56 -27.66
N LYS A 373 -8.16 6.88 -27.47
CA LYS A 373 -7.12 6.52 -28.43
C LYS A 373 -7.02 4.99 -28.57
N PRO A 374 -6.79 4.47 -29.79
CA PRO A 374 -6.44 3.07 -29.98
C PRO A 374 -5.20 2.71 -29.16
N THR A 375 -5.18 1.52 -28.58
CA THR A 375 -4.04 1.04 -27.80
C THR A 375 -3.83 -0.43 -28.10
N PRO A 376 -2.58 -0.86 -28.35
CA PRO A 376 -2.32 -2.27 -28.65
C PRO A 376 -2.61 -3.14 -27.41
N PRO A 377 -2.98 -4.43 -27.57
CA PRO A 377 -3.47 -5.29 -26.49
C PRO A 377 -2.58 -5.29 -25.24
N GLU A 378 -1.26 -5.34 -25.42
CA GLU A 378 -0.27 -5.35 -24.35
C GLU A 378 -0.21 -4.06 -23.54
N ARG A 379 -0.79 -2.96 -24.03
CA ARG A 379 -0.84 -1.65 -23.35
C ARG A 379 -2.22 -1.27 -22.83
N LEU A 380 -3.23 -2.15 -22.97
CA LEU A 380 -4.56 -1.90 -22.43
C LEU A 380 -4.50 -1.72 -20.91
N SER A 381 -5.27 -0.76 -20.41
CA SER A 381 -5.44 -0.56 -18.96
C SER A 381 -6.37 -1.63 -18.37
N PRO A 382 -6.34 -1.86 -17.05
CA PRO A 382 -7.23 -2.84 -16.41
C PRO A 382 -8.72 -2.61 -16.71
N ALA A 383 -9.15 -1.34 -16.76
CA ALA A 383 -10.53 -0.99 -17.08
C ALA A 383 -10.92 -1.27 -18.55
N ARG A 384 -9.94 -1.25 -19.47
CA ARG A 384 -10.17 -1.62 -20.87
C ARG A 384 -10.22 -3.13 -21.06
N VAL A 385 -9.33 -3.87 -20.40
CA VAL A 385 -9.38 -5.34 -20.38
C VAL A 385 -10.71 -5.82 -19.80
N ARG A 386 -11.16 -5.21 -18.69
CA ARG A 386 -12.46 -5.54 -18.08
C ARG A 386 -13.63 -5.40 -19.06
N ARG A 387 -13.66 -4.35 -19.91
CA ARG A 387 -14.72 -4.18 -20.92
C ARG A 387 -14.80 -5.36 -21.90
N GLY A 388 -13.65 -5.92 -22.28
CA GLY A 388 -13.59 -7.09 -23.16
C GLY A 388 -13.80 -8.43 -22.45
N PHE A 389 -13.81 -8.46 -21.11
CA PHE A 389 -13.76 -9.71 -20.35
C PHE A 389 -15.01 -10.59 -20.56
N ARG A 390 -16.18 -9.98 -20.82
CA ARG A 390 -17.41 -10.72 -21.16
C ARG A 390 -17.22 -11.65 -22.37
N HIS A 391 -16.38 -11.30 -23.34
CA HIS A 391 -16.09 -12.17 -24.50
C HIS A 391 -15.12 -13.33 -24.17
N LEU A 392 -14.40 -13.23 -23.05
CA LEU A 392 -13.54 -14.32 -22.56
C LEU A 392 -14.31 -15.29 -21.67
N ARG A 393 -15.31 -14.81 -20.93
CA ARG A 393 -16.03 -15.61 -19.94
C ARG A 393 -16.64 -16.91 -20.50
N PRO A 394 -17.24 -16.96 -21.70
CA PRO A 394 -17.72 -18.23 -22.28
C PRO A 394 -16.61 -19.23 -22.61
N LYS A 395 -15.36 -18.76 -22.77
CA LYS A 395 -14.19 -19.58 -23.11
C LYS A 395 -13.44 -20.09 -21.88
N THR A 396 -13.85 -19.68 -20.68
CA THR A 396 -13.27 -20.13 -19.41
C THR A 396 -14.22 -21.06 -18.67
N ALA A 397 -13.66 -21.91 -17.81
CA ALA A 397 -14.47 -22.84 -17.01
C ALA A 397 -15.47 -22.08 -16.12
N CYS A 398 -16.74 -22.48 -16.16
CA CYS A 398 -17.76 -21.97 -15.26
C CYS A 398 -17.60 -22.60 -13.88
N LEU A 399 -17.02 -21.85 -12.93
CA LEU A 399 -16.79 -22.35 -11.56
C LEU A 399 -18.05 -22.37 -10.69
N ALA A 400 -19.13 -21.75 -11.15
CA ALA A 400 -20.39 -21.69 -10.43
C ALA A 400 -21.34 -22.82 -10.84
N SER A 401 -21.79 -23.62 -9.88
CA SER A 401 -22.88 -24.57 -10.09
C SER A 401 -24.15 -23.85 -10.55
N ALA A 402 -25.02 -24.58 -11.27
CA ALA A 402 -26.34 -24.10 -11.63
C ALA A 402 -27.10 -23.58 -10.38
N PRO A 403 -27.85 -22.47 -10.49
CA PRO A 403 -28.70 -21.99 -9.41
C PRO A 403 -29.79 -23.01 -9.10
N LYS A 404 -30.10 -23.20 -7.80
CA LYS A 404 -31.26 -24.00 -7.39
C LYS A 404 -32.51 -23.11 -7.38
N PRO A 405 -33.68 -23.59 -7.84
CA PRO A 405 -34.93 -22.87 -7.68
C PRO A 405 -35.17 -22.53 -6.21
N SER A 406 -35.58 -21.30 -5.94
CA SER A 406 -35.98 -20.87 -4.59
C SER A 406 -37.04 -19.79 -4.69
N ARG A 407 -37.93 -19.73 -3.70
CA ARG A 407 -38.89 -18.63 -3.54
C ARG A 407 -38.34 -17.66 -2.48
N PRO A 408 -38.63 -16.35 -2.59
CA PRO A 408 -38.35 -15.42 -1.50
C PRO A 408 -38.94 -15.96 -0.19
N GLY A 409 -38.17 -15.88 0.90
CA GLY A 409 -38.70 -16.20 2.23
C GLY A 409 -39.86 -15.25 2.59
N PRO A 410 -40.69 -15.59 3.59
CA PRO A 410 -41.93 -14.87 3.92
C PRO A 410 -41.75 -13.42 4.42
N GLY A 411 -40.53 -12.89 4.37
CA GLY A 411 -40.20 -11.57 4.89
C GLY A 411 -40.49 -11.45 6.39
N ARG A 412 -40.59 -10.20 6.87
CA ARG A 412 -41.13 -9.92 8.19
C ARG A 412 -42.64 -9.78 8.07
N PRO A 413 -43.44 -10.43 8.94
CA PRO A 413 -44.89 -10.25 8.93
C PRO A 413 -45.29 -8.77 9.12
N PRO A 414 -46.31 -8.27 8.40
CA PRO A 414 -46.86 -6.94 8.61
C PRO A 414 -47.23 -6.68 10.08
N GLY A 415 -47.07 -5.43 10.54
CA GLY A 415 -47.41 -5.01 11.90
C GLY A 415 -46.47 -5.51 13.02
N ARG A 416 -45.47 -6.35 12.72
CA ARG A 416 -44.50 -6.79 13.74
C ARG A 416 -43.25 -5.89 13.76
N PRO A 417 -42.94 -5.22 14.89
CA PRO A 417 -41.72 -4.42 15.00
C PRO A 417 -40.46 -5.29 15.07
N ASN A 418 -39.29 -4.71 14.75
CA ASN A 418 -38.03 -5.41 14.93
C ASN A 418 -37.68 -5.53 16.43
N LYS A 419 -37.77 -6.73 17.00
CA LYS A 419 -37.38 -6.99 18.40
C LYS A 419 -35.87 -7.22 18.59
N GLN A 420 -35.10 -7.31 17.50
CA GLN A 420 -33.66 -7.55 17.54
C GLN A 420 -32.94 -6.45 16.74
N PRO A 421 -32.79 -5.24 17.30
CA PRO A 421 -32.00 -4.19 16.67
C PRO A 421 -30.52 -4.62 16.58
N ALA A 422 -29.84 -4.18 15.53
CA ALA A 422 -28.42 -4.46 15.39
C ALA A 422 -27.62 -3.68 16.45
N GLN A 423 -26.65 -4.35 17.08
CA GLN A 423 -25.74 -3.72 18.04
C GLN A 423 -25.03 -2.52 17.41
N ARG A 424 -24.91 -1.44 18.18
CA ARG A 424 -24.11 -0.27 17.82
C ARG A 424 -22.71 -0.42 18.40
N HIS A 425 -21.71 0.03 17.65
CA HIS A 425 -20.31 -0.01 18.00
C HIS A 425 -19.70 1.38 17.93
N ASP A 426 -18.98 1.74 18.98
CA ASP A 426 -18.18 2.96 19.01
C ASP A 426 -16.97 2.85 18.08
N VAL A 427 -16.45 4.01 17.68
CA VAL A 427 -15.23 4.09 16.89
C VAL A 427 -14.05 3.93 17.84
N HIS A 428 -13.15 3.00 17.53
CA HIS A 428 -11.93 2.86 18.32
C HIS A 428 -11.02 4.08 18.08
N ILE A 429 -10.65 4.73 19.17
CA ILE A 429 -9.71 5.85 19.20
C ILE A 429 -8.53 5.42 20.06
N SER A 430 -7.33 5.36 19.49
CA SER A 430 -6.14 5.04 20.27
C SER A 430 -5.92 6.10 21.36
N PRO A 431 -5.65 5.71 22.63
CA PRO A 431 -5.47 6.65 23.74
C PRO A 431 -4.31 7.64 23.53
N ASN A 432 -3.35 7.31 22.67
CA ASN A 432 -2.24 8.18 22.28
C ASN A 432 -2.63 9.31 21.29
N ALA A 433 -3.88 9.33 20.81
CA ALA A 433 -4.40 10.38 19.92
C ALA A 433 -5.00 11.58 20.68
N ARG A 434 -4.75 11.73 22.00
CA ARG A 434 -5.06 12.99 22.70
C ARG A 434 -4.28 14.12 22.04
N LYS A 435 -5.01 15.01 21.36
CA LYS A 435 -4.50 16.22 20.70
C LYS A 435 -3.51 16.94 21.62
N LYS A 436 -2.24 16.99 21.23
CA LYS A 436 -1.35 18.04 21.74
C LYS A 436 -1.98 19.39 21.38
N PRO A 437 -2.04 20.37 22.30
CA PRO A 437 -2.43 21.73 21.94
C PRO A 437 -1.56 22.22 20.78
N LYS A 438 -2.17 22.86 19.79
CA LYS A 438 -1.42 23.52 18.72
C LYS A 438 -0.51 24.57 19.36
N THR A 439 0.80 24.34 19.40
CA THR A 439 1.75 25.42 19.58
C THR A 439 1.63 26.33 18.37
N SER A 440 1.28 27.60 18.60
CA SER A 440 1.16 28.61 17.54
C SER A 440 2.47 28.70 16.76
N SER A 441 2.38 28.73 15.43
CA SER A 441 3.52 28.88 14.51
C SER A 441 4.00 30.33 14.39
N SER A 442 3.82 31.14 15.44
CA SER A 442 4.34 32.50 15.50
C SER A 442 5.64 32.46 16.30
N PRO A 443 6.81 32.73 15.69
CA PRO A 443 8.02 32.92 16.47
C PRO A 443 7.80 34.15 17.36
N ARG A 444 7.69 33.94 18.68
CA ARG A 444 7.81 35.05 19.62
C ARG A 444 9.25 35.56 19.51
N PRO A 445 9.48 36.86 19.22
CA PRO A 445 10.83 37.40 19.24
C PRO A 445 11.42 37.19 20.64
N ARG A 446 12.63 36.63 20.68
CA ARG A 446 13.42 36.53 21.91
C ARG A 446 13.74 37.97 22.34
N ARG A 447 13.24 38.37 23.49
CA ARG A 447 13.62 39.63 24.15
C ARG A 447 15.08 39.47 24.58
N THR A 448 15.98 40.21 23.97
CA THR A 448 17.32 40.45 24.51
C THR A 448 17.20 41.31 25.75
N GLY A 449 17.69 40.77 26.86
CA GLY A 449 17.97 41.44 28.12
C GLY A 449 19.19 40.77 28.70
#